data_AF-A0A7S2NIP4-F1
#
_entry.id   AF-A0A7S2NIP4-F1
#
_cell.length_a   1.000
_cell.length_b   1.000
_cell.length_c   1.000
_cell.angle_alpha   90.00
_cell.angle_beta   90.00
_cell.angle_gamma   90.00
#
_symmetry.space_group_name_H-M   'P 1'
#
loop_
_entity.id
_entity.type
_entity.pdbx_description
1 polymer ?
#
loop_
_entity_poly.entity_id
_entity_poly.type
_entity_poly.pdbx_seq_one_letter_code
_entity_poly.pdbx_strand_id
1 'polypeptide(L)'
;RDGVVLFRCNERGFRDTDIRAICDIGSSSKVGAAKYAAGGRVLATGEKGLGFKAVFALTNTPRLLSGPYRLEFDALHSSGIGYVLPRWLGGAQDAQEAEGLLEGGWGSVLRLPLRPELIPKQVELFGRLHDLPASLLLFLKQLREVAVVSEAAATGEADVHAESPAGLRVRRADEFAGGEARDARWKEATLRTRLEVSRGNGPWEPETWLLLRRRFVVPPGIAKPGAMSPPDSTLVELALPLDADGGFDRGR
;
A
#
# COMPACT_ATOMS: atom_id res chain seq x y z
N ARG A 1 4.36 -9.35 18.10
CA ARG A 1 3.55 -10.52 18.58
C ARG A 1 3.55 -11.55 17.46
N ASP A 2 3.86 -12.82 17.75
CA ASP A 2 3.88 -13.85 16.70
C ASP A 2 2.53 -13.99 15.99
N GLY A 3 2.57 -14.20 14.68
CA GLY A 3 1.39 -14.52 13.89
C GLY A 3 0.40 -13.36 13.67
N VAL A 4 0.79 -12.09 13.81
CA VAL A 4 -0.10 -10.95 13.49
C VAL A 4 0.61 -9.94 12.61
N VAL A 5 -0.04 -9.54 11.51
CA VAL A 5 0.39 -8.42 10.66
C VAL A 5 -0.50 -7.22 10.91
N LEU A 6 0.11 -6.05 11.06
CA LEU A 6 -0.58 -4.77 11.17
C LEU A 6 -0.27 -3.94 9.93
N PHE A 7 -1.29 -3.59 9.17
CA PHE A 7 -1.19 -2.62 8.09
C PHE A 7 -1.79 -1.30 8.54
N ARG A 8 -0.96 -0.28 8.73
CA ARG A 8 -1.36 1.03 9.25
C ARG A 8 -1.29 2.09 8.16
N CYS A 9 -2.32 2.93 8.06
CA CYS A 9 -2.40 4.00 7.08
C CYS A 9 -2.85 5.31 7.75
N ASN A 10 -2.11 6.38 7.53
CA ASN A 10 -2.33 7.70 8.13
C ASN A 10 -3.19 8.63 7.27
N GLU A 11 -3.85 8.10 6.22
CA GLU A 11 -4.89 8.83 5.51
C GLU A 11 -6.10 9.12 6.43
N ARG A 12 -7.12 9.81 5.92
CA ARG A 12 -8.32 10.22 6.71
C ARG A 12 -9.17 9.05 7.25
N GLY A 13 -8.82 7.81 6.95
CA GLY A 13 -9.60 6.63 7.30
C GLY A 13 -10.74 6.32 6.31
N PHE A 14 -11.44 5.22 6.56
CA PHE A 14 -12.53 4.72 5.74
C PHE A 14 -13.79 5.56 5.93
N ARG A 15 -14.46 5.86 4.82
CA ARG A 15 -15.79 6.46 4.78
C ARG A 15 -16.84 5.36 4.59
N ASP A 16 -18.11 5.72 4.79
CA ASP A 16 -19.25 4.82 4.53
C ASP A 16 -19.19 4.21 3.11
N THR A 17 -18.84 5.02 2.10
CA THR A 17 -18.68 4.54 0.72
C THR A 17 -17.58 3.49 0.57
N ASP A 18 -16.49 3.61 1.34
CA ASP A 18 -15.36 2.67 1.30
C ASP A 18 -15.75 1.36 1.98
N ILE A 19 -16.45 1.44 3.12
CA ILE A 19 -16.98 0.28 3.84
C ILE A 19 -17.97 -0.49 2.96
N ARG A 20 -18.92 0.21 2.33
CA ARG A 20 -19.85 -0.42 1.38
C ARG A 20 -19.12 -1.11 0.24
N ALA A 21 -18.07 -0.50 -0.29
CA ALA A 21 -17.30 -1.06 -1.41
C ALA A 21 -16.56 -2.36 -1.04
N ILE A 22 -16.03 -2.48 0.19
CA ILE A 22 -15.39 -3.72 0.64
C ILE A 22 -16.39 -4.79 1.10
N CYS A 23 -17.62 -4.39 1.46
CA CYS A 23 -18.70 -5.29 1.84
C CYS A 23 -19.64 -5.66 0.66
N ASP A 24 -19.26 -5.36 -0.58
CA ASP A 24 -20.08 -5.65 -1.74
C ASP A 24 -19.66 -6.96 -2.43
N ILE A 25 -20.64 -7.85 -2.66
CA ILE A 25 -20.47 -9.11 -3.40
C ILE A 25 -20.35 -8.81 -4.90
N GLY A 26 -21.09 -7.83 -5.42
CA GLY A 26 -21.32 -7.59 -6.86
C GLY A 26 -20.33 -6.63 -7.53
N SER A 27 -19.70 -5.72 -6.77
CA SER A 27 -18.70 -4.78 -7.32
C SER A 27 -17.29 -5.34 -7.45
N SER A 28 -17.05 -6.57 -6.96
CA SER A 28 -15.78 -7.30 -7.15
C SER A 28 -15.50 -7.69 -8.60
N SER A 29 -16.47 -7.43 -9.50
CA SER A 29 -16.45 -7.68 -10.94
C SER A 29 -15.93 -6.50 -11.77
N LYS A 30 -15.22 -5.52 -11.18
CA LYS A 30 -14.42 -4.57 -11.99
C LYS A 30 -13.19 -5.27 -12.59
N VAL A 31 -13.45 -6.32 -13.35
CA VAL A 31 -12.58 -6.84 -14.39
C VAL A 31 -12.57 -5.77 -15.47
N GLY A 32 -11.45 -5.06 -15.62
CA GLY A 32 -11.09 -4.41 -16.88
C GLY A 32 -11.39 -2.91 -17.05
N ALA A 33 -11.94 -2.20 -16.06
CA ALA A 33 -12.11 -0.75 -16.17
C ALA A 33 -11.20 0.00 -15.19
N ALA A 34 -9.94 0.22 -15.56
CA ALA A 34 -9.19 1.34 -15.00
C ALA A 34 -10.02 2.61 -15.27
N LYS A 35 -10.47 3.29 -14.21
CA LYS A 35 -11.17 4.57 -14.37
C LYS A 35 -10.14 5.58 -14.81
N TYR A 36 -10.13 5.93 -16.08
CA TYR A 36 -9.30 6.99 -16.62
C TYR A 36 -10.07 8.32 -16.53
N ALA A 37 -9.46 9.35 -15.95
CA ALA A 37 -9.91 10.73 -16.15
C ALA A 37 -9.61 11.15 -17.59
N ALA A 38 -10.24 12.26 -18.03
CA ALA A 38 -9.89 12.94 -19.28
C ALA A 38 -8.36 13.07 -19.40
N GLY A 39 -7.82 12.64 -20.55
CA GLY A 39 -6.38 12.48 -20.73
C GLY A 39 -5.80 11.25 -20.01
N GLY A 40 -6.39 10.06 -20.16
CA GLY A 40 -5.74 8.78 -19.84
C GLY A 40 -5.20 8.63 -18.40
N ARG A 41 -5.74 9.39 -17.43
CA ARG A 41 -5.21 9.43 -16.05
C ARG A 41 -5.89 8.39 -15.18
N VAL A 42 -5.18 7.35 -14.72
CA VAL A 42 -5.74 6.35 -13.80
C VAL A 42 -6.17 7.01 -12.48
N LEU A 43 -7.46 6.94 -12.16
CA LEU A 43 -8.08 7.57 -10.97
C LEU A 43 -8.04 6.66 -9.74
N ALA A 44 -7.91 5.35 -9.92
CA ALA A 44 -7.87 4.38 -8.83
C ALA A 44 -6.96 3.19 -9.18
N THR A 45 -6.18 2.75 -8.20
CA THR A 45 -5.37 1.52 -8.29
C THR A 45 -6.23 0.35 -7.78
N GLY A 46 -6.40 -0.71 -8.58
CA GLY A 46 -7.25 -1.85 -8.23
C GLY A 46 -8.07 -2.37 -9.42
N GLU A 47 -7.40 -3.00 -10.38
CA GLU A 47 -7.94 -3.34 -11.71
C GLU A 47 -8.51 -4.78 -11.82
N LYS A 48 -8.36 -5.61 -10.78
CA LYS A 48 -8.58 -7.07 -10.89
C LYS A 48 -9.45 -7.70 -9.80
N GLY A 49 -10.22 -6.91 -9.05
CA GLY A 49 -11.09 -7.45 -7.98
C GLY A 49 -10.33 -8.06 -6.79
N LEU A 50 -9.00 -7.89 -6.72
CA LEU A 50 -8.13 -8.44 -5.66
C LEU A 50 -7.96 -7.51 -4.44
N GLY A 51 -8.47 -6.27 -4.48
CA GLY A 51 -8.09 -5.18 -3.57
C GLY A 51 -8.13 -5.54 -2.08
N PHE A 52 -9.33 -5.63 -1.50
CA PHE A 52 -9.47 -6.03 -0.10
C PHE A 52 -9.39 -7.55 0.09
N LYS A 53 -9.92 -8.34 -0.85
CA LYS A 53 -10.01 -9.80 -0.71
C LYS A 53 -8.65 -10.51 -0.61
N ALA A 54 -7.57 -9.90 -1.11
CA ALA A 54 -6.22 -10.44 -0.97
C ALA A 54 -5.80 -10.64 0.50
N VAL A 55 -6.37 -9.89 1.46
CA VAL A 55 -6.08 -10.10 2.90
C VAL A 55 -6.44 -11.50 3.35
N PHE A 56 -7.44 -12.14 2.72
CA PHE A 56 -7.85 -13.49 3.09
C PHE A 56 -6.83 -14.55 2.71
N ALA A 57 -5.86 -14.25 1.83
CA ALA A 57 -4.73 -15.14 1.61
C ALA A 57 -3.86 -15.30 2.87
N LEU A 58 -3.84 -14.28 3.75
CA LEU A 58 -3.03 -14.26 4.96
C LEU A 58 -3.81 -14.58 6.23
N THR A 59 -5.09 -14.20 6.30
CA THR A 59 -5.91 -14.32 7.51
C THR A 59 -7.30 -14.86 7.21
N ASN A 60 -7.93 -15.54 8.17
CA ASN A 60 -9.36 -15.85 8.10
C ASN A 60 -10.22 -14.75 8.74
N THR A 61 -9.64 -13.94 9.63
CA THR A 61 -10.38 -13.00 10.48
C THR A 61 -9.78 -11.59 10.45
N PRO A 62 -9.76 -10.90 9.29
CA PRO A 62 -9.21 -9.55 9.21
C PRO A 62 -10.10 -8.58 9.99
N ARG A 63 -9.47 -7.73 10.81
CA ARG A 63 -10.13 -6.62 11.51
C ARG A 63 -9.79 -5.30 10.85
N LEU A 64 -10.80 -4.49 10.56
CA LEU A 64 -10.67 -3.11 10.09
C LEU A 64 -11.06 -2.14 11.21
N LEU A 65 -10.13 -1.27 11.55
CA LEU A 65 -10.27 -0.25 12.57
C LEU A 65 -10.04 1.11 11.91
N SER A 66 -11.06 1.95 11.84
CA SER A 66 -10.95 3.27 11.22
C SER A 66 -12.05 4.21 11.69
N GLY A 67 -11.70 5.23 12.47
CA GLY A 67 -12.68 6.13 13.09
C GLY A 67 -13.77 5.34 13.84
N PRO A 68 -15.06 5.49 13.47
CA PRO A 68 -16.15 4.74 14.11
C PRO A 68 -16.25 3.28 13.64
N TYR A 69 -15.59 2.90 12.54
CA TYR A 69 -15.69 1.57 11.96
C TYR A 69 -14.76 0.61 12.68
N ARG A 70 -15.36 -0.35 13.38
CA ARG A 70 -14.66 -1.44 14.06
C ARG A 70 -15.32 -2.73 13.61
N LEU A 71 -14.71 -3.34 12.60
CA LEU A 71 -15.31 -4.44 11.84
C LEU A 71 -14.38 -5.64 11.86
N GLU A 72 -14.95 -6.84 12.00
CA GLU A 72 -14.24 -8.09 11.79
C GLU A 72 -14.96 -8.90 10.73
N PHE A 73 -14.23 -9.31 9.71
CA PHE A 73 -14.71 -10.29 8.74
C PHE A 73 -14.32 -11.69 9.22
N ASP A 74 -15.05 -12.71 8.78
CA ASP A 74 -14.77 -14.09 9.13
C ASP A 74 -15.01 -14.99 7.91
N ALA A 75 -13.91 -15.42 7.28
CA ALA A 75 -13.96 -16.30 6.12
C ALA A 75 -14.45 -17.72 6.45
N LEU A 76 -14.44 -18.12 7.72
CA LEU A 76 -14.89 -19.43 8.20
C LEU A 76 -16.30 -19.39 8.80
N HIS A 77 -16.95 -18.23 8.77
CA HIS A 77 -18.30 -18.08 9.31
C HIS A 77 -19.28 -19.05 8.63
N SER A 78 -20.12 -19.71 9.42
CA SER A 78 -21.05 -20.76 8.96
C SER A 78 -22.07 -20.29 7.91
N SER A 79 -22.33 -18.98 7.85
CA SER A 79 -23.20 -18.39 6.81
C SER A 79 -22.60 -18.41 5.40
N GLY A 80 -21.29 -18.65 5.26
CA GLY A 80 -20.58 -18.65 3.97
C GLY A 80 -20.40 -17.26 3.35
N ILE A 81 -20.81 -16.17 4.03
CA ILE A 81 -20.68 -14.79 3.54
C ILE A 81 -19.88 -13.88 4.46
N GLY A 82 -19.30 -14.41 5.54
CA GLY A 82 -18.57 -13.61 6.54
C GLY A 82 -17.29 -12.94 6.01
N TYR A 83 -16.78 -13.35 4.84
CA TYR A 83 -15.69 -12.67 4.12
C TYR A 83 -16.15 -11.39 3.40
N VAL A 84 -17.46 -11.13 3.33
CA VAL A 84 -18.06 -9.93 2.74
C VAL A 84 -18.90 -9.14 3.75
N LEU A 85 -19.65 -9.83 4.60
CA LEU A 85 -20.46 -9.19 5.64
C LEU A 85 -19.74 -9.28 6.99
N PRO A 86 -19.11 -8.20 7.46
CA PRO A 86 -18.42 -8.20 8.73
C PRO A 86 -19.39 -8.10 9.90
N ARG A 87 -18.93 -8.49 11.08
CA ARG A 87 -19.56 -8.17 12.36
C ARG A 87 -18.97 -6.89 12.95
N TRP A 88 -19.80 -6.13 13.66
CA TRP A 88 -19.33 -5.00 14.45
C TRP A 88 -18.61 -5.50 15.72
N LEU A 89 -17.48 -4.87 16.02
CA LEU A 89 -16.77 -5.03 17.29
C LEU A 89 -17.28 -3.96 18.26
N GLY A 90 -17.67 -4.37 19.47
CA GLY A 90 -18.35 -3.49 20.42
C GLY A 90 -18.05 -3.76 21.89
N GLY A 91 -17.22 -4.76 22.21
CA GLY A 91 -16.81 -5.03 23.58
C GLY A 91 -15.82 -3.97 24.10
N ALA A 92 -15.75 -3.79 25.42
CA ALA A 92 -14.77 -2.90 26.05
C ALA A 92 -13.32 -3.26 25.65
N GLN A 93 -13.01 -4.54 25.49
CA GLN A 93 -11.71 -5.02 25.02
C GLN A 93 -11.42 -4.63 23.57
N ASP A 94 -12.42 -4.70 22.68
CA ASP A 94 -12.26 -4.26 21.28
C ASP A 94 -12.10 -2.73 21.20
N ALA A 95 -12.77 -2.01 22.09
CA ALA A 95 -12.65 -0.56 22.20
C ALA A 95 -11.20 -0.16 22.53
N GLN A 96 -10.67 -0.75 23.60
CA GLN A 96 -9.31 -0.56 24.08
C GLN A 96 -8.26 -1.01 23.07
N GLU A 97 -8.43 -2.17 22.43
CA GLU A 97 -7.48 -2.65 21.40
C GLU A 97 -7.41 -1.66 20.23
N ALA A 98 -8.54 -1.18 19.72
CA ALA A 98 -8.46 -0.25 18.59
C ALA A 98 -7.96 1.14 19.00
N GLU A 99 -8.22 1.60 20.22
CA GLU A 99 -7.61 2.83 20.72
C GLU A 99 -6.08 2.69 20.69
N GLY A 100 -5.54 1.63 21.28
CA GLY A 100 -4.10 1.36 21.28
C GLY A 100 -3.52 1.14 19.87
N LEU A 101 -4.27 0.58 18.93
CA LEU A 101 -3.78 0.40 17.55
C LEU A 101 -3.84 1.68 16.71
N LEU A 102 -4.81 2.57 16.97
CA LEU A 102 -4.98 3.86 16.29
C LEU A 102 -4.15 4.99 16.94
N GLU A 103 -3.57 4.75 18.11
CA GLU A 103 -2.57 5.62 18.73
C GLU A 103 -1.45 6.01 17.74
N GLY A 104 -0.97 7.25 17.82
CA GLY A 104 0.06 7.77 16.90
C GLY A 104 -0.49 8.40 15.62
N GLY A 105 -1.80 8.62 15.52
CA GLY A 105 -2.42 9.38 14.42
C GLY A 105 -2.70 8.57 13.15
N TRP A 106 -2.79 7.25 13.27
CA TRP A 106 -3.22 6.40 12.17
C TRP A 106 -4.72 6.57 11.93
N GLY A 107 -5.13 6.89 10.70
CA GLY A 107 -6.55 7.00 10.36
C GLY A 107 -7.22 5.65 10.10
N SER A 108 -6.44 4.62 9.76
CA SER A 108 -6.94 3.24 9.67
C SER A 108 -5.86 2.21 9.98
N VAL A 109 -6.29 1.09 10.55
CA VAL A 109 -5.47 -0.10 10.81
C VAL A 109 -6.23 -1.34 10.35
N LEU A 110 -5.56 -2.17 9.55
CA LEU A 110 -5.96 -3.55 9.30
C LEU A 110 -5.10 -4.46 10.19
N ARG A 111 -5.76 -5.19 11.08
CA ARG A 111 -5.13 -6.21 11.92
C ARG A 111 -5.44 -7.58 11.33
N LEU A 112 -4.40 -8.31 10.97
CA LEU A 112 -4.46 -9.55 10.22
C LEU A 112 -3.77 -10.67 11.00
N PRO A 113 -4.50 -11.39 11.88
CA PRO A 113 -3.99 -12.62 12.49
C PRO A 113 -3.72 -13.65 11.41
N LEU A 114 -2.49 -14.11 11.29
CA LEU A 114 -2.11 -15.07 10.28
C LEU A 114 -2.89 -16.38 10.47
N ARG A 115 -3.21 -17.03 9.35
CA ARG A 115 -3.68 -18.41 9.38
C ARG A 115 -2.63 -19.29 10.07
N PRO A 116 -3.04 -20.29 10.88
CA PRO A 116 -2.10 -21.12 11.65
C PRO A 116 -1.00 -21.75 10.78
N GLU A 117 -1.32 -22.13 9.54
CA GLU A 117 -0.39 -22.77 8.61
C GLU A 117 0.69 -21.82 8.08
N LEU A 118 0.47 -20.51 8.19
CA LEU A 118 1.40 -19.46 7.74
C LEU A 118 2.32 -18.97 8.86
N ILE A 119 1.95 -19.17 10.13
CA ILE A 119 2.76 -18.73 11.28
C ILE A 119 4.18 -19.33 11.23
N PRO A 120 4.40 -20.63 10.98
CA PRO A 120 5.75 -21.20 10.89
C PRO A 120 6.59 -20.61 9.74
N LYS A 121 5.93 -20.05 8.72
CA LYS A 121 6.57 -19.47 7.52
C LYS A 121 6.65 -17.95 7.57
N GLN A 122 6.26 -17.30 8.67
CA GLN A 122 6.12 -15.85 8.75
C GLN A 122 7.42 -15.11 8.41
N VAL A 123 8.56 -15.61 8.89
CA VAL A 123 9.87 -14.99 8.64
C VAL A 123 10.22 -15.00 7.16
N GLU A 124 10.01 -16.12 6.47
CA GLU A 124 10.25 -16.20 5.03
C GLU A 124 9.27 -15.33 4.22
N LEU A 125 7.98 -15.39 4.58
CA LEU A 125 6.91 -14.65 3.88
C LEU A 125 7.14 -13.14 3.94
N PHE A 126 7.44 -12.61 5.13
CA PHE A 126 7.60 -11.17 5.34
C PHE A 126 9.04 -10.68 5.13
N GLY A 127 10.03 -11.58 5.19
CA GLY A 127 11.41 -11.26 4.83
C GLY A 127 11.53 -10.69 3.41
N ARG A 128 10.74 -11.22 2.47
CA ARG A 128 10.67 -10.72 1.08
C ARG A 128 10.16 -9.28 0.97
N LEU A 129 9.44 -8.76 1.98
CA LEU A 129 9.01 -7.37 1.99
C LEU A 129 10.18 -6.40 2.22
N HIS A 130 11.26 -6.86 2.84
CA HIS A 130 12.48 -6.07 3.04
C HIS A 130 13.22 -5.80 1.72
N ASP A 131 13.06 -6.70 0.76
CA ASP A 131 13.68 -6.64 -0.56
C ASP A 131 12.82 -5.93 -1.60
N LEU A 132 11.68 -5.34 -1.20
CA LEU A 132 10.86 -4.59 -2.13
C LEU A 132 11.67 -3.46 -2.78
N PRO A 133 11.53 -3.26 -4.11
CA PRO A 133 12.24 -2.19 -4.79
C PRO A 133 11.68 -0.84 -4.35
N ALA A 134 12.57 0.07 -3.94
CA ALA A 134 12.20 1.40 -3.49
C ALA A 134 11.49 2.22 -4.59
N SER A 135 11.80 1.91 -5.86
CA SER A 135 11.20 2.52 -7.04
C SER A 135 9.67 2.38 -7.11
N LEU A 136 9.05 1.43 -6.38
CA LEU A 136 7.59 1.33 -6.27
C LEU A 136 6.97 2.66 -5.83
N LEU A 137 7.64 3.37 -4.91
CA LEU A 137 7.15 4.65 -4.41
C LEU A 137 7.16 5.76 -5.47
N LEU A 138 7.90 5.63 -6.58
CA LEU A 138 7.94 6.65 -7.65
C LEU A 138 6.61 6.74 -8.42
N PHE A 139 5.89 5.62 -8.51
CA PHE A 139 4.66 5.48 -9.30
C PHE A 139 3.39 5.67 -8.47
N LEU A 140 3.50 5.76 -7.14
CA LEU A 140 2.36 5.98 -6.25
C LEU A 140 2.00 7.46 -6.19
N LYS A 141 0.72 7.82 -6.06
CA LYS A 141 0.31 9.24 -6.10
C LYS A 141 0.47 9.97 -4.78
N GLN A 142 -0.13 9.40 -3.75
CA GLN A 142 -0.30 10.04 -2.45
C GLN A 142 0.70 9.53 -1.42
N LEU A 143 1.21 8.31 -1.61
CA LEU A 143 2.14 7.69 -0.66
C LEU A 143 3.51 8.39 -0.73
N ARG A 144 3.97 8.84 0.44
CA ARG A 144 5.24 9.58 0.61
C ARG A 144 6.31 8.77 1.30
N GLU A 145 5.88 7.84 2.12
CA GLU A 145 6.73 6.99 2.91
C GLU A 145 6.06 5.61 3.05
N VAL A 146 6.88 4.58 3.04
CA VAL A 146 6.51 3.20 3.38
C VAL A 146 7.54 2.68 4.35
N ALA A 147 7.07 2.06 5.43
CA ALA A 147 7.90 1.37 6.40
C ALA A 147 7.37 -0.04 6.62
N VAL A 148 8.28 -1.01 6.55
CA VAL A 148 8.09 -2.40 6.96
C VAL A 148 8.94 -2.59 8.21
N VAL A 149 8.28 -2.84 9.34
CA VAL A 149 8.91 -3.00 10.66
C VAL A 149 8.57 -4.39 11.16
N SER A 150 9.59 -5.09 11.67
CA SER A 150 9.40 -6.38 12.34
C SER A 150 9.50 -6.15 13.84
N GLU A 151 8.40 -6.31 14.57
CA GLU A 151 8.46 -6.30 16.03
C GLU A 151 8.94 -7.67 16.50
N ALA A 152 10.23 -7.80 16.80
CA ALA A 152 10.74 -8.97 17.52
C ALA A 152 9.98 -9.09 18.85
N ALA A 153 9.68 -10.31 19.28
CA ALA A 153 9.15 -10.55 20.61
C ALA A 153 10.16 -9.96 21.61
N ALA A 154 9.75 -8.96 22.39
CA ALA A 154 10.55 -8.42 23.46
C ALA A 154 10.89 -9.56 24.42
N THR A 155 12.09 -10.12 24.31
CA THR A 155 12.70 -10.92 25.37
C THR A 155 12.94 -9.94 26.51
N GLY A 156 12.32 -10.21 27.66
CA GLY A 156 12.14 -9.24 28.73
C GLY A 156 13.44 -8.59 29.18
N GLU A 157 13.60 -7.32 28.81
CA GLU A 157 14.04 -6.20 29.64
C GLU A 157 13.79 -4.95 28.80
N ALA A 158 13.02 -4.03 29.37
CA ALA A 158 12.57 -2.83 28.67
C ALA A 158 13.73 -1.84 28.55
N ASP A 159 14.54 -1.99 27.50
CA ASP A 159 15.43 -0.93 27.06
C ASP A 159 14.60 0.08 26.25
N VAL A 160 14.31 1.21 26.88
CA VAL A 160 13.48 2.32 26.36
C VAL A 160 14.15 3.06 25.19
N HIS A 161 15.30 2.57 24.72
CA HIS A 161 16.06 3.06 23.57
C HIS A 161 16.38 1.97 22.53
N ALA A 162 15.78 0.79 22.62
CA ALA A 162 16.01 -0.27 21.62
C ALA A 162 15.47 0.15 20.25
N GLU A 163 16.38 0.47 19.33
CA GLU A 163 16.09 0.72 17.93
C GLU A 163 15.20 -0.40 17.37
N SER A 164 14.00 0.00 16.93
CA SER A 164 12.97 -0.91 16.43
C SER A 164 13.53 -1.78 15.28
N PRO A 165 13.33 -3.11 15.27
CA PRO A 165 13.97 -3.98 14.28
C PRO A 165 13.48 -3.63 12.88
N ALA A 166 14.38 -3.02 12.12
CA ALA A 166 14.05 -2.36 10.89
C ALA A 166 14.07 -3.32 9.71
N GLY A 167 13.09 -3.13 8.83
CA GLY A 167 12.95 -3.88 7.59
C GLY A 167 13.33 -3.02 6.40
N LEU A 168 12.33 -2.44 5.77
CA LEU A 168 12.50 -1.52 4.65
C LEU A 168 11.81 -0.21 4.99
N ARG A 169 12.52 0.91 4.86
CA ARG A 169 11.94 2.24 4.93
C ARG A 169 12.30 2.99 3.66
N VAL A 170 11.29 3.54 2.99
CA VAL A 170 11.48 4.32 1.77
C VAL A 170 10.65 5.56 1.90
N ARG A 171 11.27 6.73 1.70
CA ARG A 171 10.55 7.99 1.61
C ARG A 171 11.05 8.84 0.45
N ARG A 172 10.25 9.81 0.05
CA ARG A 172 10.64 10.80 -0.97
C ARG A 172 11.43 11.92 -0.30
N ALA A 173 12.58 12.28 -0.86
CA ALA A 173 13.38 13.39 -0.33
C ALA A 173 12.70 14.76 -0.58
N ASP A 174 11.92 14.86 -1.66
CA ASP A 174 11.59 16.16 -2.29
C ASP A 174 10.29 16.85 -1.79
N GLU A 175 9.73 16.55 -0.61
CA GLU A 175 8.41 17.09 -0.19
C GLU A 175 8.32 17.75 1.21
N PHE A 176 9.45 18.17 1.81
CA PHE A 176 9.45 19.06 2.99
C PHE A 176 9.58 20.56 2.66
N ALA A 177 9.69 20.94 1.37
CA ALA A 177 9.77 22.33 0.93
C ALA A 177 8.61 22.69 -0.04
N GLY A 178 7.58 23.37 0.47
CA GLY A 178 6.65 24.18 -0.35
C GLY A 178 5.40 23.48 -0.90
N GLY A 179 4.23 24.08 -0.63
CA GLY A 179 2.89 23.51 -0.84
C GLY A 179 2.31 23.49 -2.26
N GLU A 180 3.06 23.84 -3.31
CA GLU A 180 2.51 23.97 -4.69
C GLU A 180 2.80 22.76 -5.62
N ALA A 181 3.66 21.82 -5.22
CA ALA A 181 4.24 20.82 -6.14
C ALA A 181 3.35 19.59 -6.47
N ARG A 182 2.18 19.43 -5.82
CA ARG A 182 1.41 18.17 -5.85
C ARG A 182 0.87 17.80 -7.23
N ASP A 183 0.34 18.76 -7.99
CA ASP A 183 -0.23 18.51 -9.33
C ASP A 183 0.81 18.65 -10.45
N ALA A 184 1.83 19.50 -10.27
CA ALA A 184 2.89 19.71 -11.26
C ALA A 184 3.68 18.42 -11.54
N ARG A 185 3.86 17.59 -10.51
CA ARG A 185 4.61 16.33 -10.61
C ARG A 185 3.96 15.29 -11.53
N TRP A 186 2.63 15.27 -11.63
CA TRP A 186 1.88 14.32 -12.47
C TRP A 186 1.60 14.85 -13.88
N LYS A 187 2.19 16.00 -14.23
CA LYS A 187 2.24 16.50 -15.60
C LYS A 187 3.32 15.76 -16.38
N GLU A 188 3.21 15.81 -17.70
CA GLU A 188 4.23 15.28 -18.58
C GLU A 188 5.54 16.03 -18.37
N ALA A 189 6.57 15.29 -17.98
CA ALA A 189 7.84 15.86 -17.58
C ALA A 189 8.94 14.81 -17.62
N THR A 190 10.17 15.30 -17.66
CA THR A 190 11.38 14.54 -17.35
C THR A 190 11.95 15.17 -16.08
N LEU A 191 11.91 14.44 -14.96
CA LEU A 191 12.23 14.97 -13.65
C LEU A 191 13.27 14.10 -12.97
N ARG A 192 14.27 14.73 -12.36
CA ARG A 192 15.13 14.05 -11.39
C ARG A 192 14.37 13.95 -10.09
N THR A 193 14.25 12.75 -9.54
CA THR A 193 13.56 12.48 -8.26
C THR A 193 14.52 11.76 -7.33
N ARG A 194 14.49 12.09 -6.05
CA ARG A 194 15.30 11.43 -5.04
C ARG A 194 14.43 10.67 -4.04
N LEU A 195 14.81 9.42 -3.80
CA LEU A 195 14.31 8.60 -2.71
C LEU A 195 15.38 8.53 -1.63
N GLU A 196 14.94 8.43 -0.38
CA GLU A 196 15.78 8.03 0.74
C GLU A 196 15.33 6.63 1.14
N VAL A 197 16.28 5.70 1.20
CA VAL A 197 16.05 4.29 1.44
C VAL A 197 16.89 3.85 2.61
N SER A 198 16.28 3.19 3.59
CA SER A 198 16.97 2.55 4.70
C SER A 198 16.54 1.08 4.73
N ARG A 199 17.52 0.18 4.68
CA ARG A 199 17.32 -1.27 4.75
C ARG A 199 17.93 -1.79 6.03
N GLY A 200 17.22 -2.68 6.72
CA GLY A 200 17.59 -3.06 8.08
C GLY A 200 17.70 -1.82 8.98
N ASN A 201 18.56 -1.91 9.99
CA ASN A 201 18.92 -0.78 10.85
C ASN A 201 19.95 0.16 10.18
N GLY A 202 20.16 0.04 8.87
CA GLY A 202 21.13 0.85 8.13
C GLY A 202 20.75 2.33 8.02
N PRO A 203 21.73 3.20 7.69
CA PRO A 203 21.46 4.61 7.49
C PRO A 203 20.50 4.86 6.31
N TRP A 204 20.00 6.09 6.21
CA TRP A 204 19.27 6.52 5.02
C TRP A 204 20.25 6.76 3.88
N GLU A 205 20.13 5.96 2.83
CA GLU A 205 20.89 6.08 1.60
C GLU A 205 20.05 6.75 0.52
N PRO A 206 20.60 7.73 -0.21
CA PRO A 206 19.87 8.35 -1.30
C PRO A 206 19.92 7.50 -2.57
N GLU A 207 18.76 7.29 -3.18
CA GLU A 207 18.66 6.75 -4.54
C GLU A 207 18.12 7.84 -5.47
N THR A 208 18.80 8.04 -6.59
CA THR A 208 18.42 9.08 -7.54
C THR A 208 17.88 8.46 -8.82
N TRP A 209 16.79 9.03 -9.34
CA TRP A 209 16.07 8.47 -10.47
C TRP A 209 15.73 9.55 -11.49
N LEU A 210 15.80 9.22 -12.77
CA LEU A 210 15.20 9.99 -13.85
C LEU A 210 13.80 9.44 -14.13
N LEU A 211 12.79 10.23 -13.78
CA LEU A 211 11.39 9.90 -14.01
C LEU A 211 10.92 10.58 -15.30
N LEU A 212 10.59 9.76 -16.30
CA LEU A 212 10.01 10.20 -17.56
C LEU A 212 8.51 9.91 -17.56
N ARG A 213 7.71 10.95 -17.80
CA ARG A 213 6.26 10.87 -17.92
C ARG A 213 5.84 11.51 -19.22
N ARG A 214 5.33 10.71 -20.15
CA ARG A 214 4.92 11.20 -21.48
C ARG A 214 3.62 10.57 -21.91
N ARG A 215 2.79 11.38 -22.55
CA ARG A 215 1.57 10.90 -23.18
C ARG A 215 1.86 10.51 -24.61
N PHE A 216 1.32 9.38 -24.98
CA PHE A 216 1.37 8.88 -26.34
C PHE A 216 -0.06 8.77 -26.86
N VAL A 217 -0.27 9.23 -28.08
CA VAL A 217 -1.51 8.95 -28.81
C VAL A 217 -1.56 7.45 -29.04
N VAL A 218 -2.69 6.81 -28.73
CA VAL A 218 -2.85 5.38 -29.00
C VAL A 218 -3.16 5.22 -30.49
N PRO A 219 -2.32 4.53 -31.26
CA PRO A 219 -2.60 4.30 -32.67
C PRO A 219 -3.92 3.54 -32.87
N PRO A 220 -4.67 3.83 -33.95
CA PRO A 220 -5.87 3.08 -34.28
C PRO A 220 -5.54 1.58 -34.44
N GLY A 221 -6.39 0.71 -33.88
CA GLY A 221 -6.21 -0.74 -33.90
C GLY A 221 -5.42 -1.32 -32.71
N ILE A 222 -4.82 -0.49 -31.86
CA ILE A 222 -4.21 -0.95 -30.60
C ILE A 222 -5.23 -0.85 -29.47
N ALA A 223 -5.78 -1.99 -29.07
CA ALA A 223 -6.68 -2.09 -27.92
C ALA A 223 -6.28 -3.24 -27.01
N LYS A 224 -6.56 -3.09 -25.71
CA LYS A 224 -6.47 -4.21 -24.77
C LYS A 224 -7.48 -5.28 -25.20
N PRO A 225 -7.14 -6.58 -25.18
CA PRO A 225 -8.10 -7.64 -25.44
C PRO A 225 -9.34 -7.48 -24.54
N GLY A 226 -10.52 -7.36 -25.15
CA GLY A 226 -11.79 -7.15 -24.45
C GLY A 226 -12.20 -5.68 -24.18
N ALA A 227 -11.43 -4.68 -24.62
CA ALA A 227 -11.84 -3.28 -24.54
C ALA A 227 -12.66 -2.87 -25.77
N MET A 228 -13.90 -2.39 -25.57
CA MET A 228 -14.79 -1.95 -26.67
C MET A 228 -14.29 -0.68 -27.40
N SER A 229 -13.48 0.15 -26.75
CA SER A 229 -12.77 1.27 -27.37
C SER A 229 -11.50 1.58 -26.58
N PRO A 230 -10.31 1.61 -27.20
CA PRO A 230 -9.12 2.11 -26.53
C PRO A 230 -9.24 3.62 -26.27
N PRO A 231 -8.55 4.16 -25.24
CA PRO A 231 -8.48 5.61 -25.04
C PRO A 231 -7.62 6.27 -26.13
N ASP A 232 -7.95 7.50 -26.53
CA ASP A 232 -7.21 8.26 -27.56
C ASP A 232 -5.73 8.50 -27.20
N SER A 233 -5.39 8.42 -25.91
CA SER A 233 -4.02 8.54 -25.44
C SER A 233 -3.77 7.75 -24.16
N THR A 234 -2.52 7.36 -23.97
CA THR A 234 -2.03 6.68 -22.77
C THR A 234 -0.88 7.45 -22.15
N LEU A 235 -0.80 7.47 -20.82
CA LEU A 235 0.36 7.99 -20.09
C LEU A 235 1.34 6.83 -19.88
N VAL A 236 2.59 7.02 -20.30
CA VAL A 236 3.70 6.12 -20.02
C VAL A 236 4.58 6.77 -18.95
N GLU A 237 4.89 6.00 -17.91
CA GLU A 237 5.80 6.39 -16.84
C GLU A 237 6.98 5.42 -16.82
N LEU A 238 8.19 5.95 -16.83
CA LEU A 238 9.44 5.20 -16.77
C LEU A 238 10.33 5.82 -15.70
N ALA A 239 10.93 4.98 -14.87
CA ALA A 239 11.93 5.40 -13.89
C ALA A 239 13.27 4.73 -14.24
N LEU A 240 14.29 5.53 -14.48
CA LEU A 240 15.64 5.06 -14.79
C LEU A 240 16.56 5.40 -13.61
N PRO A 241 17.25 4.42 -13.02
CA PRO A 241 18.14 4.68 -11.89
C PRO A 241 19.36 5.48 -12.37
N LEU A 242 19.80 6.42 -11.53
CA LEU A 242 20.97 7.24 -11.78
C LEU A 242 22.07 6.94 -10.77
N ASP A 243 23.32 6.94 -11.22
CA ASP A 243 24.51 6.84 -10.38
C ASP A 243 24.84 8.18 -9.68
N ALA A 244 25.90 8.19 -8.87
CA ALA A 244 26.33 9.37 -8.12
C ALA A 244 26.76 10.53 -9.02
N ASP A 245 27.29 10.23 -10.21
CA ASP A 245 27.76 11.20 -11.21
C ASP A 245 26.61 11.72 -12.10
N GLY A 246 25.40 11.14 -11.95
CA GLY A 246 24.21 11.48 -12.72
C GLY A 246 24.09 10.74 -14.06
N GLY A 247 24.95 9.75 -14.30
CA GLY A 247 24.81 8.77 -15.37
C GLY A 247 23.73 7.73 -15.06
N PHE A 248 23.43 6.86 -16.03
CA PHE A 248 22.50 5.75 -15.81
C PHE A 248 23.20 4.61 -15.05
N ASP A 249 22.64 4.24 -13.90
CA ASP A 249 23.11 3.08 -13.16
C ASP A 249 22.69 1.79 -13.89
N ARG A 250 23.63 1.15 -14.57
CA ARG A 250 23.38 -0.10 -15.34
C ARG A 250 23.36 -1.35 -14.46
N GLY A 251 23.66 -1.23 -13.17
CA GLY A 251 23.64 -2.33 -12.21
C GLY A 251 22.28 -2.56 -11.57
N ARG A 252 21.29 -1.70 -11.85
CA ARG A 252 19.94 -1.74 -11.28
C ARG A 252 18.86 -1.84 -12.35
#